data_AF-A0A443P1Y0-F1
#
_entry.id   AF-A0A443P1Y0-F1
#
_cell.length_a   1.000
_cell.length_b   1.000
_cell.length_c   1.000
_cell.angle_alpha   90.00
_cell.angle_beta   90.00
_cell.angle_gamma   90.00
#
_symmetry.space_group_name_H-M   'P 1'
#
loop_
_entity.id
_entity.type
_entity.pdbx_description
1 polymer ?
#
loop_
_entity_poly.entity_id
_entity_poly.type
_entity_poly.pdbx_seq_one_letter_code
_entity_poly.pdbx_strand_id
1 'polypeptide(L)'
;MEGKVKILVADIYLLQYVYWNEVLSLFRSLLRTAGIFSDYNIREYAKRRTIDGFRQNRRLSDPSSIASAFYDRKSQFGCHAFDLYPCWKN
;
A
#
# COMPACT_ATOMS: atom_id res chain seq x y z
N MET A 1 30.13 27.00 -11.98
CA MET A 1 29.39 25.90 -12.62
C MET A 1 28.53 25.14 -11.59
N GLU A 2 27.63 25.85 -10.90
CA GLU A 2 26.88 25.28 -9.75
C GLU A 2 25.37 25.13 -10.03
N GLY A 3 24.94 25.33 -11.28
CA GLY A 3 23.52 25.42 -11.64
C GLY A 3 22.83 24.09 -11.95
N LYS A 4 23.56 22.98 -12.11
CA LYS A 4 23.00 21.69 -12.54
C LYS A 4 22.87 20.64 -11.43
N VAL A 5 23.54 20.83 -10.29
CA VAL A 5 23.56 19.82 -9.20
C VAL A 5 22.36 19.96 -8.27
N LYS A 6 21.75 21.15 -8.13
CA LYS A 6 20.60 21.39 -7.24
C LYS A 6 19.27 20.82 -7.75
N ILE A 7 19.14 20.57 -9.06
CA ILE A 7 17.88 20.09 -9.67
C ILE A 7 17.65 18.60 -9.34
N LEU A 8 18.71 17.78 -9.36
CA LEU A 8 18.61 16.34 -9.09
C LEU A 8 18.18 16.02 -7.64
N VAL A 9 18.58 16.85 -6.68
CA VAL A 9 18.26 16.61 -5.26
C VAL A 9 16.76 16.86 -5.02
N ALA A 10 16.19 17.92 -5.60
CA ALA A 10 14.76 18.20 -5.52
C ALA A 10 13.92 17.13 -6.24
N ASP A 11 14.39 16.62 -7.38
CA ASP A 11 13.72 15.54 -8.11
C ASP A 11 13.71 14.22 -7.30
N ILE A 12 14.80 13.88 -6.60
CA ILE A 12 14.87 12.71 -5.72
C ILE A 12 13.87 12.83 -4.55
N TYR A 13 13.79 14.00 -3.89
CA TYR A 13 12.83 14.22 -2.80
C TYR A 13 11.37 14.30 -3.28
N LEU A 14 11.12 14.85 -4.48
CA LEU A 14 9.78 14.89 -5.07
C LEU A 14 9.29 13.51 -5.48
N LEU A 15 10.15 12.67 -6.07
CA LEU A 15 9.81 11.27 -6.39
C LEU A 15 9.49 10.47 -5.12
N GLN A 16 10.26 10.67 -4.04
CA GLN A 16 9.98 10.07 -2.74
C GLN A 16 8.62 10.53 -2.16
N TYR A 17 8.28 11.82 -2.30
CA TYR A 17 7.04 12.39 -1.75
C TYR A 17 5.79 12.00 -2.55
N VAL A 18 5.84 12.03 -3.89
CA VAL A 18 4.74 11.57 -4.75
C VAL A 18 4.46 10.09 -4.48
N TYR A 19 5.51 9.27 -4.37
CA TYR A 19 5.39 7.85 -4.06
C TYR A 19 4.76 7.59 -2.68
N TRP A 20 5.16 8.36 -1.66
CA TRP A 20 4.59 8.26 -0.32
C TRP A 20 3.08 8.56 -0.29
N ASN A 21 2.63 9.54 -1.08
CA ASN A 21 1.20 9.86 -1.18
C ASN A 21 0.39 8.71 -1.79
N GLU A 22 0.92 8.04 -2.82
CA GLU A 22 0.25 6.88 -3.43
C GLU A 22 0.15 5.69 -2.46
N VAL A 23 1.23 5.39 -1.74
CA VAL A 23 1.26 4.32 -0.73
C VAL A 23 0.27 4.61 0.40
N LEU A 24 0.23 5.85 0.90
CA LEU A 24 -0.73 6.26 1.93
C LEU A 24 -2.18 6.28 1.42
N SER A 25 -2.40 6.67 0.16
CA SER A 25 -3.72 6.63 -0.47
C SER A 25 -4.25 5.20 -0.55
N LEU A 26 -3.41 4.26 -1.00
CA LEU A 26 -3.74 2.83 -1.01
C LEU A 26 -4.04 2.31 0.40
N PHE A 27 -3.22 2.65 1.39
CA PHE A 27 -3.44 2.25 2.79
C PHE A 27 -4.79 2.74 3.33
N ARG A 28 -5.14 4.00 3.09
CA ARG A 28 -6.42 4.58 3.53
C ARG A 28 -7.60 3.94 2.80
N SER A 29 -7.46 3.65 1.50
CA SER A 29 -8.49 2.96 0.74
C SER A 29 -8.77 1.56 1.32
N LEU A 30 -7.72 0.81 1.68
CA LEU A 30 -7.84 -0.50 2.33
C LEU A 30 -8.55 -0.43 3.69
N LEU A 31 -8.21 0.56 4.52
CA LEU A 31 -8.88 0.75 5.80
C LEU A 31 -10.35 1.15 5.64
N ARG A 32 -10.66 1.94 4.61
CA ARG A 32 -12.03 2.32 4.29
C ARG A 32 -12.85 1.11 3.84
N THR A 33 -12.30 0.26 2.96
CA THR A 33 -12.92 -1.00 2.54
C THR A 33 -13.11 -1.94 3.73
N ALA A 34 -12.11 -2.05 4.62
CA ALA A 34 -12.23 -2.84 5.84
C ALA A 34 -13.38 -2.35 6.75
N GLY A 35 -13.68 -1.04 6.74
CA GLY A 35 -14.79 -0.44 7.46
C GLY A 35 -16.19 -0.75 6.90
N ILE A 36 -16.30 -1.20 5.65
CA ILE A 36 -17.58 -1.58 5.01
C ILE A 36 -18.12 -2.88 5.59
N PHE A 37 -17.24 -3.77 6.09
CA PHE A 37 -17.67 -5.02 6.71
C PHE A 37 -18.43 -4.76 8.00
N SER A 38 -19.66 -5.29 8.09
CA SER A 38 -20.52 -5.21 9.28
C SER A 38 -19.99 -6.09 10.42
N ASP A 39 -19.51 -7.30 10.09
CA ASP A 39 -18.91 -8.23 11.04
C ASP A 39 -17.63 -7.66 11.66
N TYR A 40 -17.59 -7.62 12.99
CA TYR A 40 -16.45 -7.09 13.74
C TYR A 40 -15.17 -7.88 13.49
N ASN A 41 -15.25 -9.22 13.47
CA ASN A 41 -14.07 -10.08 13.31
C ASN A 41 -13.45 -9.87 11.94
N ILE A 42 -14.28 -9.74 10.89
CA ILE A 42 -13.83 -9.51 9.52
C ILE A 42 -13.24 -8.11 9.39
N ARG A 43 -13.92 -7.08 9.90
CA ARG A 43 -13.42 -5.70 9.91
C ARG A 43 -12.07 -5.61 10.62
N GLU A 44 -11.95 -6.22 11.79
CA GLU A 44 -10.74 -6.13 12.60
C GLU A 44 -9.61 -7.00 12.05
N TYR A 45 -9.92 -8.17 11.49
CA TYR A 45 -8.96 -8.98 10.75
C TYR A 45 -8.43 -8.23 9.50
N ALA A 46 -9.31 -7.63 8.71
CA ALA A 46 -8.93 -6.88 7.51
C ALA A 46 -8.03 -5.68 7.85
N LYS A 47 -8.33 -4.94 8.94
CA LYS A 47 -7.46 -3.88 9.44
C LYS A 47 -6.10 -4.41 9.88
N ARG A 48 -6.07 -5.46 10.72
CA ARG A 48 -4.82 -6.08 11.18
C ARG A 48 -3.98 -6.58 10.01
N ARG A 49 -4.58 -7.32 9.08
CA ARG A 49 -3.91 -7.85 7.89
C ARG A 49 -3.35 -6.75 6.99
N THR A 50 -4.07 -5.63 6.88
CA THR A 50 -3.59 -4.43 6.19
C THR A 50 -2.36 -3.90 6.91
N ILE A 51 -2.47 -3.54 8.19
CA ILE A 51 -1.39 -2.97 9.01
C ILE A 51 -0.15 -3.87 9.01
N ASP A 52 -0.32 -5.17 9.23
CA ASP A 52 0.78 -6.15 9.28
C ASP A 52 1.49 -6.25 7.93
N GLY A 53 0.75 -6.22 6.82
CA GLY A 53 1.35 -6.18 5.48
C GLY A 53 2.20 -4.93 5.25
N PHE A 54 1.76 -3.74 5.70
CA PHE A 54 2.57 -2.52 5.59
C PHE A 54 3.76 -2.52 6.55
N ARG A 55 3.63 -3.12 7.74
CA ARG A 55 4.74 -3.26 8.70
C ARG A 55 5.82 -4.22 8.20
N GLN A 56 5.45 -5.31 7.55
CA GLN A 56 6.40 -6.25 6.93
C GLN A 56 7.18 -5.56 5.80
N ASN A 57 6.48 -4.80 4.95
CA ASN A 57 7.10 -4.05 3.85
C ASN A 57 7.92 -2.82 4.31
N ARG A 58 7.69 -2.30 5.53
CA ARG A 58 8.51 -1.21 6.11
C ARG A 58 10.00 -1.56 6.21
N ARG A 59 10.33 -2.85 6.29
CA ARG A 59 11.73 -3.33 6.36
C ARG A 59 12.39 -3.42 4.99
N LEU A 60 11.65 -3.23 3.90
CA LEU A 60 12.20 -3.19 2.56
C LEU A 60 12.80 -1.80 2.32
N SER A 61 14.11 -1.75 2.09
CA SER A 61 14.85 -0.53 1.76
C SER A 61 15.09 -0.36 0.26
N ASP A 62 14.84 -1.42 -0.53
CA ASP A 62 15.05 -1.41 -1.98
C ASP A 62 13.83 -0.82 -2.71
N PRO A 63 13.97 0.29 -3.47
CA PRO A 63 12.87 0.93 -4.17
C PRO A 63 12.15 0.02 -5.17
N SER A 64 12.86 -0.90 -5.83
CA SER A 64 12.27 -1.84 -6.79
C SER A 64 11.34 -2.83 -6.11
N SER A 65 11.77 -3.39 -4.98
CA SER A 65 10.97 -4.29 -4.14
C SER A 65 9.71 -3.63 -3.58
N ILE A 66 9.78 -2.35 -3.18
CA ILE A 66 8.62 -1.59 -2.69
C ILE A 66 7.63 -1.35 -3.84
N ALA A 67 8.13 -1.00 -5.03
CA ALA A 67 7.29 -0.84 -6.23
C ALA A 67 6.57 -2.15 -6.59
N SER A 68 7.27 -3.28 -6.63
CA SER A 68 6.65 -4.60 -6.88
C SER A 68 5.57 -4.92 -5.85
N ALA A 69 5.87 -4.78 -4.55
CA ALA A 69 4.88 -5.03 -3.49
C ALA A 69 3.65 -4.10 -3.59
N PHE A 70 3.84 -2.86 -4.04
CA PHE A 70 2.76 -1.92 -4.30
C PHE A 70 1.89 -2.34 -5.51
N TYR A 71 2.50 -2.71 -6.63
CA TYR A 71 1.79 -3.20 -7.81
C TYR A 71 1.04 -4.51 -7.54
N ASP A 72 1.65 -5.43 -6.80
CA ASP A 72 1.04 -6.71 -6.41
C ASP A 72 -0.20 -6.51 -5.53
N ARG A 73 -0.12 -5.58 -4.56
CA ARG A 73 -1.29 -5.23 -3.75
C ARG A 73 -2.35 -4.54 -4.60
N LYS A 74 -1.95 -3.61 -5.46
CA LYS A 74 -2.88 -2.87 -6.32
C LYS A 74 -3.60 -3.80 -7.32
N SER A 75 -2.96 -4.86 -7.82
CA SER A 75 -3.61 -5.85 -8.68
C SER A 75 -4.58 -6.73 -7.88
N GLN A 76 -4.21 -7.20 -6.69
CA GLN A 76 -5.09 -8.00 -5.81
C GLN A 76 -6.39 -7.28 -5.41
N PHE A 77 -6.40 -5.94 -5.40
CA PHE A 77 -7.57 -5.14 -5.06
C PHE A 77 -8.19 -4.39 -6.26
N GLY A 78 -7.48 -4.34 -7.40
CA GLY A 78 -7.92 -3.72 -8.65
C GLY A 78 -8.74 -4.68 -9.54
N CYS A 79 -8.48 -5.98 -9.43
CA CYS A 79 -9.31 -7.05 -9.96
C CYS A 79 -9.94 -7.77 -8.76
N HIS A 80 -11.27 -7.81 -8.66
CA HIS A 80 -12.04 -8.41 -7.56
C HIS A 80 -11.99 -7.70 -6.20
N ALA A 81 -12.85 -6.69 -6.07
CA ALA A 81 -13.27 -6.17 -4.77
C ALA A 81 -14.15 -7.15 -3.94
N PHE A 82 -14.33 -8.41 -4.35
CA PHE A 82 -15.27 -9.34 -3.71
C PHE A 82 -14.83 -10.82 -3.58
N ASP A 83 -13.56 -11.17 -3.81
CA ASP A 83 -13.11 -12.58 -3.72
C ASP A 83 -12.47 -12.97 -2.38
N LEU A 84 -12.61 -12.14 -1.34
CA LEU A 84 -12.26 -12.55 0.03
C LEU A 84 -13.42 -13.22 0.78
N TYR A 85 -14.30 -13.90 0.04
CA TYR A 85 -15.37 -14.74 0.59
C TYR A 85 -15.60 -16.13 -0.06
N PRO A 86 -14.59 -16.85 -0.61
CA PRO A 86 -14.74 -18.28 -0.85
C PRO A 86 -13.75 -19.19 -0.09
N CYS A 87 -12.81 -18.68 0.71
CA CYS A 87 -11.79 -19.53 1.36
C CYS A 87 -11.97 -19.74 2.89
N TRP A 88 -13.17 -19.52 3.43
CA TRP A 88 -13.48 -19.78 4.85
C TRP A 88 -14.78 -20.57 5.05
N LYS A 89 -14.96 -21.60 4.21
CA LYS A 89 -15.72 -22.78 4.60
C LYS A 89 -14.73 -23.93 4.76
N ASN A 90 -14.31 -24.18 5.99
CA ASN A 90 -14.08 -25.55 6.44
C ASN A 90 -15.44 -26.14 6.81
#